data_AF-A0A645EAI1-F1
#
_entry.id   AF-A0A645EAI1-F1
#
_cell.length_a   1.000
_cell.length_b   1.000
_cell.length_c   1.000
_cell.angle_alpha   90.00
_cell.angle_beta   90.00
_cell.angle_gamma   90.00
#
_symmetry.space_group_name_H-M   'P 1'
#
loop_
_entity.id
_entity.type
_entity.pdbx_description
1 polymer ?
#
loop_
_entity_poly.entity_id
_entity_poly.type
_entity_poly.pdbx_seq_one_letter_code
_entity_poly.pdbx_strand_id
1 'polypeptide(L)'
;MRKLWLCDDWNTLICSNSRHDIRLRFDSDVDVDVKRACKEFINWLRLQYTFPIRVPIYLKNSMGIKSKSGEIVSATFFGPFDKSLEPYIKIAVGDYEILKKEMGKDNALASILHSIAHELSHYFQWIKNYDFLEAKFEKQAKYYASEILFDYADTRDHP
;
A
#
# COMPACT_ATOMS: atom_id res chain seq x y z
N MET A 1 16.65 2.27 10.28
CA MET A 1 15.62 2.38 11.35
C MET A 1 14.35 2.94 10.72
N ARG A 2 13.25 2.19 10.68
CA ARG A 2 12.03 2.51 9.91
C ARG A 2 11.14 3.56 10.59
N LYS A 3 11.70 4.74 10.87
CA LYS A 3 11.06 5.79 11.70
C LYS A 3 9.70 6.26 11.20
N LEU A 4 9.42 6.16 9.89
CA LEU A 4 8.10 6.51 9.35
C LEU A 4 7.02 5.53 9.80
N TRP A 5 7.26 4.22 9.59
CA TRP A 5 6.31 3.14 9.81
C TRP A 5 6.19 2.70 11.28
N LEU A 6 7.22 2.96 12.09
CA LEU A 6 7.27 2.59 13.52
C LEU A 6 6.77 3.67 14.48
N CYS A 7 6.35 4.82 13.97
CA CYS A 7 5.88 5.90 14.82
C CYS A 7 4.54 5.53 15.46
N ASP A 8 4.31 6.00 16.68
CA ASP A 8 3.09 5.80 17.48
C ASP A 8 2.56 7.12 18.09
N ASP A 9 3.19 8.26 17.77
CA ASP A 9 2.86 9.61 18.25
C ASP A 9 1.61 10.24 17.59
N TRP A 10 0.74 9.40 17.02
CA TRP A 10 -0.43 9.81 16.23
C TRP A 10 -1.58 10.41 17.04
N ASN A 11 -1.58 10.19 18.35
CA ASN A 11 -2.70 10.51 19.23
C ASN A 11 -3.05 12.00 19.29
N THR A 12 -2.13 12.89 18.88
CA THR A 12 -2.40 14.33 18.78
C THR A 12 -3.05 14.74 17.45
N LEU A 13 -3.08 13.86 16.45
CA LEU A 13 -3.49 14.14 15.08
C LEU A 13 -4.76 13.39 14.64
N ILE A 14 -5.23 12.40 15.41
CA ILE A 14 -6.29 11.47 15.01
C ILE A 14 -7.40 11.41 16.08
N CYS A 15 -8.65 11.36 15.63
CA CYS A 15 -9.82 11.18 16.50
C CYS A 15 -9.82 9.77 17.14
N SER A 16 -10.12 9.69 18.44
CA SER A 16 -10.12 8.43 19.21
C SER A 16 -11.15 7.39 18.76
N ASN A 17 -12.18 7.78 18.00
CA ASN A 17 -13.23 6.88 17.51
C ASN A 17 -13.02 6.43 16.05
N SER A 18 -11.87 6.73 15.44
CA SER A 18 -11.58 6.27 14.08
C SER A 18 -11.48 4.75 14.01
N ARG A 19 -12.06 4.17 12.96
CA ARG A 19 -11.81 2.76 12.64
C ARG A 19 -10.32 2.62 12.32
N HIS A 20 -9.71 1.49 12.69
CA HIS A 20 -8.30 1.21 12.48
C HIS A 20 -8.08 0.05 11.47
N ASP A 21 -6.82 -0.24 11.17
CA ASP A 21 -6.35 -1.38 10.36
C ASP A 21 -6.47 -1.22 8.82
N ILE A 22 -5.83 -2.09 8.06
CA ILE A 22 -5.96 -2.22 6.61
C ILE A 22 -7.23 -3.01 6.29
N ARG A 23 -7.93 -2.67 5.19
CA ARG A 23 -9.03 -3.50 4.66
C ARG A 23 -8.84 -3.83 3.19
N LEU A 24 -8.55 -5.08 2.87
CA LEU A 24 -8.49 -5.54 1.48
C LEU A 24 -9.88 -5.66 0.85
N ARG A 25 -10.00 -5.21 -0.40
CA ARG A 25 -11.16 -5.36 -1.27
C ARG A 25 -10.67 -5.80 -2.65
N PHE A 26 -11.23 -6.87 -3.18
CA PHE A 26 -10.87 -7.40 -4.49
C PHE A 26 -12.06 -7.29 -5.43
N ASP A 27 -11.82 -6.92 -6.68
CA ASP A 27 -12.78 -7.20 -7.75
C ASP A 27 -12.91 -8.73 -7.93
N SER A 28 -14.06 -9.18 -8.47
CA SER A 28 -14.40 -10.61 -8.55
C SER A 28 -13.32 -11.43 -9.25
N ASP A 29 -12.79 -10.88 -10.34
CA ASP A 29 -11.95 -11.60 -11.31
C ASP A 29 -10.45 -11.40 -11.07
N VAL A 30 -10.06 -10.82 -9.93
CA VAL A 30 -8.64 -10.76 -9.53
C VAL A 30 -8.12 -12.18 -9.30
N ASP A 31 -6.93 -12.45 -9.83
CA ASP A 31 -6.26 -13.75 -9.76
C ASP A 31 -6.10 -14.28 -8.32
N VAL A 32 -6.16 -15.59 -8.15
CA VAL A 32 -6.13 -16.26 -6.84
C VAL A 32 -4.77 -16.15 -6.16
N ASP A 33 -3.67 -16.18 -6.91
CA ASP A 33 -2.32 -15.99 -6.38
C ASP A 33 -2.14 -14.55 -5.89
N VAL A 34 -2.65 -13.57 -6.64
CA VAL A 34 -2.64 -12.16 -6.23
C VAL A 34 -3.44 -11.97 -4.94
N LYS A 35 -4.65 -12.55 -4.86
CA LYS A 35 -5.48 -12.52 -3.64
C LYS A 35 -4.74 -13.13 -2.44
N ARG A 36 -4.08 -14.27 -2.63
CA ARG A 36 -3.33 -14.98 -1.59
C ARG A 36 -2.15 -14.13 -1.11
N ALA A 37 -1.25 -13.73 -2.00
CA ALA A 37 -0.05 -12.97 -1.67
C ALA A 37 -0.40 -11.65 -0.98
N CYS A 38 -1.40 -10.91 -1.47
CA CYS A 38 -1.85 -9.67 -0.82
C CYS A 38 -2.38 -9.93 0.60
N LYS A 39 -3.16 -10.99 0.82
CA LYS A 39 -3.69 -11.32 2.16
C LYS A 39 -2.56 -11.67 3.13
N GLU A 40 -1.61 -12.49 2.70
CA GLU A 40 -0.47 -12.89 3.52
C GLU A 40 0.41 -11.69 3.88
N PHE A 41 0.69 -10.83 2.89
CA PHE A 41 1.44 -9.59 3.09
C PHE A 41 0.75 -8.64 4.07
N ILE A 42 -0.56 -8.37 3.87
CA ILE A 42 -1.30 -7.51 4.79
C ILE A 42 -1.38 -8.12 6.20
N ASN A 43 -1.55 -9.43 6.33
CA ASN A 43 -1.55 -10.08 7.65
C ASN A 43 -0.20 -9.90 8.35
N TRP A 44 0.91 -10.03 7.62
CA TRP A 44 2.23 -9.75 8.18
C TRP A 44 2.35 -8.28 8.60
N LEU A 45 1.96 -7.32 7.74
CA LEU A 45 2.00 -5.89 8.07
C LEU A 45 1.23 -5.54 9.33
N ARG A 46 0.06 -6.15 9.55
CA ARG A 46 -0.77 -5.95 10.75
C ARG A 46 -0.09 -6.37 12.05
N LEU A 47 0.82 -7.34 11.98
CA LEU A 47 1.59 -7.80 13.14
C LEU A 47 2.79 -6.89 13.40
N GLN A 48 3.31 -6.23 12.36
CA GLN A 48 4.52 -5.41 12.46
C GLN A 48 4.24 -3.92 12.72
N TYR A 49 3.10 -3.41 12.26
CA TYR A 49 2.81 -1.98 12.20
C TYR A 49 1.40 -1.65 12.67
N THR A 50 1.25 -0.43 13.20
CA THR A 50 -0.05 0.11 13.62
C THR A 50 -0.64 0.98 12.53
N PHE A 51 -1.91 0.75 12.20
CA PHE A 51 -2.68 1.53 11.23
C PHE A 51 -3.82 2.25 11.97
N PRO A 52 -3.58 3.47 12.51
CA PRO A 52 -4.52 4.12 13.42
C PRO A 52 -5.80 4.63 12.74
N ILE A 53 -5.75 4.89 11.43
CA ILE A 53 -6.93 5.17 10.60
C ILE A 53 -7.09 4.06 9.57
N ARG A 54 -8.30 3.52 9.44
CA ARG A 54 -8.55 2.42 8.55
C ARG A 54 -8.27 2.81 7.11
N VAL A 55 -7.50 2.00 6.40
CA VAL A 55 -7.17 2.20 4.99
C VAL A 55 -7.68 1.03 4.15
N PRO A 56 -8.79 1.21 3.42
CA PRO A 56 -9.22 0.25 2.41
C PRO A 56 -8.27 0.24 1.21
N ILE A 57 -7.85 -0.95 0.79
CA ILE A 57 -7.04 -1.18 -0.41
C ILE A 57 -7.90 -1.94 -1.41
N TYR A 58 -8.18 -1.30 -2.54
CA TYR A 58 -8.97 -1.87 -3.63
C TYR A 58 -8.05 -2.40 -4.72
N LEU A 59 -8.02 -3.72 -4.87
CA LEU A 59 -7.33 -4.42 -5.93
C LEU A 59 -8.29 -4.53 -7.12
N LYS A 60 -8.00 -3.76 -8.17
CA LYS A 60 -8.85 -3.57 -9.34
C LYS A 60 -8.37 -4.47 -10.47
N ASN A 61 -9.30 -5.22 -11.08
CA ASN A 61 -9.00 -6.00 -12.27
C ASN A 61 -8.98 -5.09 -13.52
N SER A 62 -8.05 -4.15 -13.55
CA SER A 62 -7.83 -3.23 -14.66
C SER A 62 -6.33 -3.11 -14.93
N MET A 63 -5.97 -2.77 -16.18
CA MET A 63 -4.57 -2.56 -16.61
C MET A 63 -3.92 -1.32 -15.97
N GLY A 64 -4.71 -0.46 -15.37
CA GLY A 64 -4.25 0.77 -14.74
C GLY A 64 -5.38 1.47 -13.99
N ILE A 65 -5.02 2.48 -13.21
CA ILE A 65 -5.91 3.36 -12.46
C ILE A 65 -5.77 4.77 -13.04
N LYS A 66 -6.89 5.42 -13.31
CA LYS A 66 -6.88 6.85 -13.67
C LYS A 66 -6.65 7.69 -12.41
N SER A 67 -5.54 8.43 -12.38
CA SER A 67 -5.20 9.36 -11.30
C SER A 67 -6.08 10.62 -11.35
N LYS A 68 -5.94 11.51 -10.35
CA LYS A 68 -6.61 12.82 -10.38
C LYS A 68 -6.09 13.74 -11.49
N SER A 69 -4.82 13.61 -11.90
CA SER A 69 -4.23 14.33 -13.05
C SER A 69 -4.75 13.78 -14.39
N GLY A 70 -5.42 12.63 -14.38
CA GLY A 70 -5.94 11.96 -15.57
C GLY A 70 -4.98 10.96 -16.20
N GLU A 71 -3.77 10.83 -15.66
CA GLU A 71 -2.76 9.85 -16.04
C GLU A 71 -3.19 8.42 -15.65
N ILE A 72 -2.70 7.43 -16.40
CA ILE A 72 -2.90 6.02 -16.07
C ILE A 72 -1.68 5.53 -15.29
N VAL A 73 -1.90 5.08 -14.07
CA VAL A 73 -0.87 4.63 -13.13
C VAL A 73 -1.19 3.24 -12.57
N SER A 74 -0.20 2.53 -12.05
CA SER A 74 -0.39 1.20 -11.44
C SER A 74 -1.06 1.27 -10.06
N ALA A 75 -0.87 2.35 -9.32
CA ALA A 75 -1.36 2.51 -7.96
C ALA A 75 -1.67 3.98 -7.62
N THR A 76 -2.56 4.19 -6.66
CA THR A 76 -2.85 5.53 -6.11
C THR A 76 -3.23 5.46 -4.63
N PHE A 77 -2.75 6.44 -3.86
CA PHE A 77 -3.23 6.78 -2.53
C PHE A 77 -4.11 8.03 -2.58
N PHE A 78 -5.20 8.02 -1.82
CA PHE A 78 -6.03 9.19 -1.54
C PHE A 78 -6.11 9.41 -0.03
N GLY A 79 -5.53 10.51 0.44
CA GLY A 79 -5.68 11.02 1.79
C GLY A 79 -6.59 12.25 1.83
N PRO A 80 -7.73 12.23 2.53
CA PRO A 80 -8.58 13.41 2.71
C PRO A 80 -7.91 14.46 3.60
N PHE A 81 -8.31 15.73 3.47
CA PHE A 81 -7.86 16.78 4.40
C PHE A 81 -8.40 16.54 5.81
N ASP A 82 -9.68 16.20 5.91
CA ASP A 82 -10.32 15.79 7.15
C ASP A 82 -9.92 14.35 7.54
N LYS A 83 -9.19 14.20 8.65
CA LYS A 83 -8.73 12.91 9.18
C LYS A 83 -9.84 12.05 9.78
N SER A 84 -11.06 12.57 9.92
CA SER A 84 -12.22 11.77 10.30
C SER A 84 -12.73 10.90 9.14
N LEU A 85 -12.37 11.26 7.90
CA LEU A 85 -12.69 10.49 6.70
C LEU A 85 -11.62 9.44 6.42
N GLU A 86 -12.05 8.27 5.97
CA GLU A 86 -11.12 7.19 5.63
C GLU A 86 -10.32 7.53 4.35
N PRO A 87 -8.98 7.43 4.39
CA PRO A 87 -8.19 7.39 3.17
C PRO A 87 -8.43 6.06 2.44
N TYR A 88 -7.98 5.95 1.19
CA TYR A 88 -8.01 4.67 0.49
C TYR A 88 -6.88 4.54 -0.52
N ILE A 89 -6.60 3.30 -0.90
CA ILE A 89 -5.62 2.94 -1.92
C ILE A 89 -6.31 2.17 -3.04
N LYS A 90 -5.91 2.39 -4.29
CA LYS A 90 -6.30 1.56 -5.43
C LYS A 90 -5.04 1.04 -6.12
N ILE A 91 -5.02 -0.26 -6.40
CA ILE A 91 -3.94 -0.92 -7.15
C ILE A 91 -4.57 -1.61 -8.36
N ALA A 92 -4.04 -1.34 -9.54
CA ALA A 92 -4.33 -2.10 -10.75
C ALA A 92 -3.55 -3.42 -10.72
N VAL A 93 -4.25 -4.53 -10.96
CA VAL A 93 -3.64 -5.88 -11.00
C VAL A 93 -4.08 -6.67 -12.22
N GLY A 94 -4.75 -6.04 -13.18
CA GLY A 94 -5.22 -6.69 -14.41
C GLY A 94 -4.08 -7.07 -15.37
N ASP A 95 -2.90 -6.51 -15.17
CA ASP A 95 -1.67 -6.82 -15.90
C ASP A 95 -0.88 -7.99 -15.29
N TYR A 96 -1.36 -8.60 -14.20
CA TYR A 96 -0.64 -9.68 -13.50
C TYR A 96 -0.21 -10.83 -14.42
N GLU A 97 -1.08 -11.31 -15.32
CA GLU A 97 -0.72 -12.39 -16.25
C GLU A 97 0.31 -11.97 -17.30
N ILE A 98 0.44 -10.67 -17.60
CA ILE A 98 1.50 -10.14 -18.45
C ILE A 98 2.81 -10.11 -17.67
N LEU A 99 2.80 -9.48 -16.47
CA LEU A 99 3.97 -9.42 -15.60
C LEU A 99 4.51 -10.82 -15.29
N LYS A 100 3.64 -11.76 -14.96
CA LYS A 100 4.02 -13.16 -14.67
C LYS A 100 4.75 -13.82 -15.83
N LYS A 101 4.39 -13.53 -17.08
CA LYS A 101 5.09 -14.04 -18.27
C LYS A 101 6.45 -13.36 -18.48
N GLU A 102 6.54 -12.07 -18.18
CA GLU A 102 7.74 -11.26 -18.42
C GLU A 102 8.84 -11.46 -17.36
N MET A 103 8.46 -11.55 -16.07
CA MET A 103 9.40 -11.58 -14.95
C MET A 103 9.25 -12.81 -14.04
N GLY A 104 8.30 -13.70 -14.33
CA GLY A 104 7.98 -14.85 -13.48
C GLY A 104 6.98 -14.51 -12.37
N LYS A 105 6.38 -15.55 -11.79
CA LYS A 105 5.32 -15.44 -10.78
C LYS A 105 5.73 -14.61 -9.57
N ASP A 106 6.88 -14.93 -8.97
CA ASP A 106 7.27 -14.32 -7.70
C ASP A 106 7.61 -12.83 -7.87
N ASN A 107 8.32 -12.47 -8.93
CA ASN A 107 8.60 -11.06 -9.23
C ASN A 107 7.33 -10.28 -9.57
N ALA A 108 6.38 -10.89 -10.28
CA ALA A 108 5.09 -10.27 -10.58
C ALA A 108 4.24 -10.05 -9.32
N LEU A 109 4.25 -10.98 -8.37
CA LEU A 109 3.58 -10.78 -7.08
C LEU A 109 4.33 -9.73 -6.24
N ALA A 110 5.65 -9.79 -6.20
CA ALA A 110 6.50 -8.84 -5.48
C ALA A 110 6.29 -7.39 -5.96
N SER A 111 6.09 -7.16 -7.27
CA SER A 111 5.81 -5.81 -7.80
C SER A 111 4.45 -5.25 -7.34
N ILE A 112 3.43 -6.11 -7.21
CA ILE A 112 2.13 -5.74 -6.64
C ILE A 112 2.27 -5.42 -5.15
N LEU A 113 2.99 -6.25 -4.38
CA LEU A 113 3.24 -6.01 -2.95
C LEU A 113 4.06 -4.74 -2.73
N HIS A 114 5.06 -4.48 -3.58
CA HIS A 114 5.85 -3.25 -3.59
C HIS A 114 4.95 -2.02 -3.79
N SER A 115 4.04 -2.08 -4.76
CA SER A 115 3.08 -1.00 -5.02
C SER A 115 2.19 -0.74 -3.80
N ILE A 116 1.72 -1.79 -3.11
CA ILE A 116 0.97 -1.64 -1.85
C ILE A 116 1.82 -0.92 -0.78
N ALA A 117 3.08 -1.33 -0.60
CA ALA A 117 3.97 -0.72 0.38
C ALA A 117 4.33 0.74 0.05
N HIS A 118 4.46 1.06 -1.24
CA HIS A 118 4.66 2.43 -1.72
C HIS A 118 3.49 3.33 -1.31
N GLU A 119 2.25 2.92 -1.62
CA GLU A 119 1.05 3.69 -1.27
C GLU A 119 0.79 3.75 0.24
N LEU A 120 1.12 2.69 0.99
CA LEU A 120 1.07 2.73 2.45
C LEU A 120 2.12 3.67 3.05
N SER A 121 3.25 3.87 2.39
CA SER A 121 4.22 4.89 2.81
C SER A 121 3.64 6.30 2.66
N HIS A 122 2.87 6.57 1.59
CA HIS A 122 2.09 7.81 1.47
C HIS A 122 1.02 7.95 2.55
N TYR A 123 0.37 6.84 2.95
CA TYR A 123 -0.54 6.85 4.10
C TYR A 123 0.16 7.33 5.38
N PHE A 124 1.34 6.81 5.71
CA PHE A 124 2.06 7.26 6.91
C PHE A 124 2.55 8.71 6.80
N GLN A 125 2.99 9.14 5.61
CA GLN A 125 3.34 10.54 5.35
C GLN A 125 2.13 11.46 5.56
N TRP A 126 0.97 11.05 5.05
CA TRP A 126 -0.30 11.76 5.20
C TRP A 126 -0.67 11.87 6.67
N ILE A 127 -0.66 10.79 7.45
CA ILE A 127 -1.02 10.86 8.88
C ILE A 127 -0.14 11.87 9.62
N LYS A 128 1.17 11.94 9.33
CA LYS A 128 2.10 12.86 10.00
C LYS A 128 1.92 14.32 9.65
N ASN A 129 1.01 14.67 8.73
CA ASN A 129 0.90 16.01 8.15
C ASN A 129 2.27 16.54 7.71
N TYR A 130 3.09 15.68 7.10
CA TYR A 130 4.36 16.16 6.60
C TYR A 130 4.09 17.18 5.50
N ASP A 131 4.55 18.42 5.71
CA ASP A 131 4.63 19.49 4.71
C ASP A 131 6.03 19.46 4.11
N PHE A 132 6.27 18.57 3.14
CA PHE A 132 7.50 18.57 2.35
C PHE A 132 7.21 18.62 0.85
N LEU A 133 8.23 19.00 0.07
CA LEU A 133 8.18 18.97 -1.40
C LEU A 133 7.86 17.55 -1.90
N GLU A 134 6.89 17.43 -2.80
CA GLU A 134 6.36 16.18 -3.39
C GLU A 134 7.47 15.19 -3.83
N ALA A 135 8.53 15.69 -4.48
CA ALA A 135 9.65 14.87 -4.92
C ALA A 135 10.38 14.12 -3.79
N LYS A 136 10.42 14.69 -2.58
CA LYS A 136 11.02 14.03 -1.40
C LYS A 136 10.11 12.92 -0.88
N PHE A 137 8.79 13.08 -0.96
CA PHE A 137 7.83 12.05 -0.55
C PHE A 137 7.90 10.82 -1.43
N GLU A 138 7.94 11.02 -2.75
CA GLU A 138 8.06 9.92 -3.70
C GLU A 138 9.35 9.11 -3.50
N LYS A 139 10.48 9.81 -3.31
CA LYS A 139 11.76 9.14 -3.04
C LYS A 139 11.73 8.34 -1.72
N GLN A 140 11.11 8.92 -0.69
CA GLN A 140 10.99 8.25 0.61
C GLN A 140 10.02 7.05 0.53
N ALA A 141 8.90 7.16 -0.18
CA ALA A 141 7.94 6.09 -0.37
C ALA A 141 8.57 4.91 -1.12
N LYS A 142 9.31 5.19 -2.21
CA LYS A 142 10.08 4.16 -2.94
C LYS A 142 11.09 3.44 -2.06
N TYR A 143 11.84 4.19 -1.25
CA TYR A 143 12.80 3.61 -0.31
C TYR A 143 12.09 2.67 0.67
N TYR A 144 11.05 3.13 1.35
CA TYR A 144 10.33 2.30 2.32
C TYR A 144 9.64 1.10 1.67
N ALA A 145 9.08 1.24 0.47
CA ALA A 145 8.46 0.12 -0.24
C ALA A 145 9.45 -1.02 -0.46
N SER A 146 10.69 -0.71 -0.85
CA SER A 146 11.74 -1.71 -1.01
C SER A 146 12.16 -2.34 0.31
N GLU A 147 12.42 -1.52 1.34
CA GLU A 147 12.83 -2.03 2.66
C GLU A 147 11.78 -2.99 3.23
N ILE A 148 10.51 -2.57 3.24
CA ILE A 148 9.39 -3.38 3.76
C ILE A 148 9.23 -4.70 3.00
N LEU A 149 9.46 -4.68 1.69
CA LEU A 149 9.39 -5.89 0.89
C LEU A 149 10.56 -6.84 1.17
N PHE A 150 11.78 -6.32 1.37
CA PHE A 150 12.93 -7.13 1.79
C PHE A 150 12.68 -7.78 3.16
N ASP A 151 12.13 -7.03 4.11
CA ASP A 151 11.83 -7.56 5.43
C ASP A 151 10.76 -8.65 5.38
N TYR A 152 9.77 -8.50 4.52
CA TYR A 152 8.75 -9.52 4.29
C TYR A 152 9.35 -10.77 3.65
N ALA A 153 10.24 -10.60 2.68
CA ALA A 153 10.97 -11.70 2.03
C ALA A 153 11.86 -12.45 3.03
N ASP A 154 12.44 -11.79 4.04
CA ASP A 154 13.21 -12.49 5.09
C ASP A 154 12.33 -13.39 6.00
N THR A 155 10.99 -13.32 5.88
CA THR A 155 10.06 -14.18 6.64
C THR A 155 9.57 -15.41 5.89
N ARG A 156 9.92 -15.57 4.60
CA ARG A 156 9.38 -16.63 3.72
C ARG A 156 10.20 -16.80 2.44
N ASP A 157 10.16 -17.97 1.82
CA ASP A 157 10.96 -18.23 0.61
C ASP A 157 10.50 -17.47 -0.65
N HIS A 158 9.18 -17.20 -0.78
CA HIS A 158 8.55 -16.56 -1.95
C HIS A 158 7.33 -15.73 -1.48
N PRO A 159 6.83 -14.74 -2.27
CA PRO A 159 5.65 -13.98 -1.87
C PRO A 159 4.46 -14.85 -1.40
#